data_AF-A0A800AZ07-F1
#
_entry.id   AF-A0A800AZ07-F1
#
_cell.length_a   1.000
_cell.length_b   1.000
_cell.length_c   1.000
_cell.angle_alpha   90.00
_cell.angle_beta   90.00
_cell.angle_gamma   90.00
#
_symmetry.space_group_name_H-M   'P 1'
#
loop_
_entity.id
_entity.type
_entity.pdbx_description
1 polymer ?
#
loop_
_entity_poly.entity_id
_entity_poly.type
_entity_poly.pdbx_seq_one_letter_code
_entity_poly.pdbx_strand_id
1 'polypeptide(L)'
;VYKPGNVKLTPKILDNSQKFIEEKYKTDKNPVDFVFHGGSGSTEAEIKEAIGYGVVKMNIDTDLQYAFMKGVRDYFNDKSEYLKAQIGNPDGSDLPNKKYYDPRKWMRFGEESFKTRLKKAFADLNCVDVL
;
A
#
# COMPACT_ATOMS: atom_id res chain seq x y z
N VAL A 1 -9.37 -0.54 5.95
CA VAL A 1 -9.22 0.92 6.07
C VAL A 1 -10.45 1.44 6.78
N TYR A 2 -10.31 2.38 7.72
CA TYR A 2 -11.48 2.98 8.37
C TYR A 2 -12.28 3.82 7.37
N LYS A 3 -13.57 4.03 7.65
CA LYS A 3 -14.40 4.96 6.88
C LYS A 3 -13.73 6.35 6.88
N PRO A 4 -13.64 7.04 5.72
CA PRO A 4 -13.16 8.42 5.67
C PRO A 4 -13.86 9.28 6.73
N GLY A 5 -13.09 10.02 7.53
CA GLY A 5 -13.59 10.84 8.63
C GLY A 5 -13.59 10.19 10.03
N ASN A 6 -13.36 8.88 10.16
CA ASN A 6 -13.25 8.23 11.47
C ASN A 6 -11.90 8.44 12.15
N VAL A 7 -10.85 8.71 11.37
CA VAL A 7 -9.52 9.05 11.88
C VAL A 7 -9.23 10.48 11.46
N LYS A 8 -9.08 11.37 12.44
CA LYS A 8 -8.70 12.76 12.23
C LYS A 8 -7.20 12.90 12.47
N LEU A 9 -6.42 12.95 11.40
CA LEU A 9 -5.00 13.22 11.51
C LEU A 9 -4.77 14.66 11.95
N THR A 10 -3.78 14.87 12.81
CA THR A 10 -3.35 16.20 13.26
C THR A 10 -1.84 16.34 13.07
N PRO A 11 -1.34 16.45 11.82
CA PRO A 11 0.10 16.53 11.54
C PRO A 11 0.80 17.67 12.29
N LYS A 12 0.06 18.75 12.60
CA LYS A 12 0.55 19.89 13.39
C LYS A 12 1.19 19.53 14.73
N ILE A 13 0.83 18.39 15.32
CA ILE A 13 1.47 17.90 16.55
C ILE A 13 2.97 17.67 16.30
N LEU A 14 3.35 17.14 15.14
CA LEU A 14 4.74 16.89 14.76
C LEU A 14 5.53 18.19 14.63
N ASP A 15 4.98 19.19 13.93
CA ASP A 15 5.59 20.53 13.79
C ASP A 15 5.85 21.18 15.16
N ASN A 16 4.85 21.11 16.05
CA ASN A 16 4.99 21.66 17.40
C ASN A 16 6.09 20.94 18.20
N SER A 17 6.20 19.61 18.04
CA SER A 17 7.26 18.82 18.67
C SER A 17 8.65 19.17 18.14
N GLN A 18 8.83 19.33 16.82
CA GLN A 18 10.11 19.75 16.24
C GLN A 18 10.53 21.11 16.80
N LYS A 19 9.64 22.11 16.71
CA LYS A 19 9.90 23.48 17.21
C LYS A 19 10.25 23.51 18.68
N PHE A 20 9.54 22.74 19.50
CA PHE A 20 9.84 22.67 20.93
C PHE A 20 11.26 22.15 21.19
N ILE A 21 11.69 21.10 20.47
CA ILE A 21 13.02 20.51 20.63
C ILE A 21 14.11 21.46 20.08
N GLU A 22 13.88 22.05 18.91
CA GLU A 22 14.72 23.09 18.31
C GLU A 22 14.96 24.24 19.30
N GLU A 23 13.90 24.80 19.88
CA GLU A 23 13.98 25.94 20.79
C GLU A 23 14.65 25.58 22.12
N LYS A 24 14.32 24.41 22.68
CA LYS A 24 14.78 23.97 24.00
C LYS A 24 16.23 23.53 24.01
N TYR A 25 16.65 22.80 22.98
CA TYR A 25 17.98 22.19 22.90
C TYR A 25 18.90 22.87 21.90
N LYS A 26 18.42 23.92 21.20
CA LYS A 26 19.19 24.69 20.21
C LYS A 26 19.78 23.80 19.11
N THR A 27 18.97 22.86 18.63
CA THR A 27 19.34 21.94 17.55
C THR A 27 19.11 22.58 16.18
N ASP A 28 19.56 21.90 15.14
CA ASP A 28 19.14 22.17 13.77
C ASP A 28 17.64 21.87 13.58
N LYS A 29 17.10 22.28 12.42
CA LYS A 29 15.70 22.10 12.03
C LYS A 29 15.34 20.62 11.89
N ASN A 30 14.12 20.28 12.32
CA ASN A 30 13.57 18.92 12.32
C ASN A 30 14.53 17.89 12.95
N PRO A 31 14.93 18.07 14.22
CA PRO A 31 15.90 17.20 14.89
C PRO A 31 15.39 15.76 15.14
N VAL A 32 14.09 15.50 14.97
CA VAL A 32 13.48 14.19 15.24
C VAL A 32 13.05 13.49 13.94
N ASP A 33 13.46 12.22 13.82
CA ASP A 33 12.98 11.30 12.79
C ASP A 33 11.67 10.62 13.22
N PHE A 34 10.54 11.09 12.70
CA PHE A 34 9.24 10.53 13.03
C PHE A 34 8.88 9.29 12.19
N VAL A 35 8.12 8.40 12.83
CA VAL A 35 7.48 7.24 12.18
C VAL A 35 5.98 7.44 12.15
N PHE A 36 5.40 7.44 10.96
CA PHE A 36 3.96 7.55 10.75
C PHE A 36 3.32 6.15 10.72
N HIS A 37 2.73 5.77 11.85
CA HIS A 37 1.93 4.55 11.96
C HIS A 37 0.52 4.77 11.40
N GLY A 38 -0.01 3.76 10.68
CA GLY A 38 -1.39 3.77 10.19
C GLY A 38 -1.63 4.67 8.97
N GLY A 39 -0.71 4.73 8.01
CA GLY A 39 -0.85 5.56 6.80
C GLY A 39 -1.91 5.09 5.80
N SER A 40 -2.51 3.91 6.00
CA SER A 40 -3.59 3.42 5.13
C SER A 40 -4.86 4.27 5.30
N GLY A 41 -5.29 4.91 4.22
CA GLY A 41 -6.47 5.79 4.19
C GLY A 41 -6.20 7.27 4.43
N SER A 42 -4.95 7.66 4.69
CA SER A 42 -4.55 9.07 4.74
C SER A 42 -4.63 9.72 3.35
N THR A 43 -4.97 10.99 3.32
CA THR A 43 -4.93 11.80 2.09
C THR A 43 -3.49 12.15 1.72
N GLU A 44 -3.24 12.43 0.45
CA GLU A 44 -1.94 12.88 -0.03
C GLU A 44 -1.48 14.18 0.66
N ALA A 45 -2.42 15.08 0.96
CA ALA A 45 -2.14 16.32 1.67
C ALA A 45 -1.64 16.06 3.11
N GLU A 46 -2.29 15.15 3.84
CA GLU A 46 -1.86 14.78 5.20
C GLU A 46 -0.49 14.10 5.19
N ILE A 47 -0.20 13.26 4.19
CA ILE A 47 1.11 12.60 4.03
C ILE A 47 2.20 13.66 3.77
N LYS A 48 1.98 14.56 2.81
CA LYS A 48 2.95 15.62 2.47
C LYS A 48 3.21 16.56 3.64
N GLU A 49 2.17 16.91 4.39
CA GLU A 49 2.30 17.74 5.58
C GLU A 49 3.16 17.03 6.65
N ALA A 50 2.89 15.75 6.92
CA ALA A 50 3.65 14.97 7.89
C ALA A 50 5.14 14.81 7.51
N ILE A 51 5.44 14.60 6.21
CA ILE A 51 6.82 14.57 5.69
C ILE A 51 7.53 15.89 5.96
N GLY A 52 6.85 17.02 5.72
CA GLY A 52 7.41 18.36 5.99
C GLY A 52 7.84 18.57 7.44
N TYR A 53 7.26 17.82 8.37
CA TYR A 53 7.56 17.87 9.81
C TYR A 53 8.53 16.78 10.29
N GLY A 54 9.23 16.09 9.38
CA GLY A 54 10.29 15.12 9.73
C GLY A 54 9.83 13.67 9.82
N VAL A 55 8.71 13.30 9.21
CA VAL A 55 8.39 11.87 9.02
C VAL A 55 9.33 11.28 7.97
N VAL A 56 10.08 10.26 8.37
CA VAL A 56 11.03 9.53 7.51
C VAL A 56 10.60 8.11 7.18
N LYS A 57 9.57 7.59 7.88
CA LYS A 57 9.05 6.24 7.72
C LYS A 57 7.53 6.22 7.85
N MET A 58 6.83 5.63 6.89
CA MET A 58 5.38 5.39 6.99
C MET A 58 5.07 3.90 6.93
N ASN A 59 4.26 3.43 7.87
CA ASN A 59 3.77 2.05 7.88
C ASN A 59 2.53 1.93 6.98
N ILE A 60 2.55 0.94 6.09
CA ILE A 60 1.42 0.60 5.21
C ILE A 60 1.25 -0.90 5.24
N ASP A 61 0.04 -1.36 5.52
CA ASP A 61 -0.25 -2.79 5.60
C ASP A 61 -1.63 -3.10 5.00
N THR A 62 -2.71 -2.56 5.57
CA THR A 62 -4.09 -2.83 5.12
C THR A 62 -4.31 -2.57 3.63
N ASP A 63 -3.77 -1.47 3.09
CA ASP A 63 -3.90 -1.17 1.66
C ASP A 63 -3.14 -2.16 0.78
N LEU A 64 -2.01 -2.67 1.25
CA LEU A 64 -1.18 -3.64 0.53
C LEU A 64 -1.81 -5.03 0.58
N GLN A 65 -2.35 -5.44 1.75
CA GLN A 65 -3.14 -6.67 1.89
C GLN A 65 -4.34 -6.65 0.93
N TYR A 66 -5.09 -5.54 0.91
CA TYR A 66 -6.24 -5.41 0.01
C TYR A 66 -5.81 -5.43 -1.46
N ALA A 67 -4.72 -4.76 -1.82
CA ALA A 67 -4.21 -4.77 -3.19
C ALA A 67 -3.81 -6.18 -3.63
N PHE A 68 -3.12 -6.95 -2.79
CA PHE A 68 -2.76 -8.33 -3.11
C PHE A 68 -4.01 -9.20 -3.30
N MET A 69 -4.93 -9.18 -2.32
CA MET A 69 -6.19 -9.92 -2.39
C MET A 69 -7.00 -9.54 -3.64
N LYS A 70 -7.08 -8.25 -3.98
CA LYS A 70 -7.75 -7.75 -5.18
C LYS A 70 -7.19 -8.41 -6.44
N GLY A 71 -5.86 -8.47 -6.60
CA GLY A 71 -5.23 -9.08 -7.78
C GLY A 71 -5.60 -10.55 -7.95
N VAL A 72 -5.60 -11.31 -6.85
CA VAL A 72 -6.03 -12.71 -6.84
C VAL A 72 -7.53 -12.84 -7.14
N ARG A 73 -8.37 -12.07 -6.46
CA ARG A 73 -9.83 -12.06 -6.64
C ARG A 73 -10.21 -11.77 -8.08
N ASP A 74 -9.63 -10.73 -8.68
CA ASP A 74 -9.95 -10.31 -10.04
C ASP A 74 -9.54 -11.40 -11.05
N TYR A 75 -8.39 -12.07 -10.84
CA TYR A 75 -8.00 -13.24 -11.65
C TYR A 75 -8.97 -14.43 -11.49
N PHE A 76 -9.37 -14.74 -10.25
CA PHE A 76 -10.26 -15.86 -9.96
C PHE A 76 -11.65 -15.65 -10.58
N ASN A 77 -12.15 -14.41 -10.56
CA ASN A 77 -13.41 -14.06 -11.19
C ASN A 77 -13.33 -14.23 -12.72
N ASP A 78 -12.27 -13.73 -13.35
CA ASP A 78 -12.05 -13.82 -14.80
C ASP A 78 -11.84 -15.27 -15.29
N LYS A 79 -11.18 -16.10 -14.47
CA LYS A 79 -10.88 -17.51 -14.80
C LYS A 79 -11.80 -18.51 -14.09
N SER A 80 -12.92 -18.06 -13.53
CA SER A 80 -13.80 -18.86 -12.68
C SER A 80 -14.15 -20.22 -13.30
N GLU A 81 -14.59 -20.24 -14.57
CA GLU A 81 -14.94 -21.48 -15.28
C GLU A 81 -13.73 -22.42 -15.51
N TYR A 82 -12.54 -21.86 -15.71
CA TYR A 82 -11.30 -22.62 -15.91
C TYR A 82 -10.70 -23.14 -14.59
N LEU A 83 -11.20 -22.68 -13.43
CA LEU A 83 -10.71 -23.06 -12.11
C LEU A 83 -11.58 -24.13 -11.43
N LYS A 84 -12.69 -24.55 -12.05
CA LYS A 84 -13.63 -25.53 -11.48
C LYS A 84 -13.13 -26.98 -11.52
N ALA A 85 -12.27 -27.32 -12.47
CA ALA A 85 -11.79 -28.69 -12.68
C ALA A 85 -10.35 -28.72 -13.20
N GLN A 86 -9.66 -29.85 -13.02
CA GLN A 86 -8.31 -30.03 -13.59
C GLN A 86 -8.32 -30.20 -15.11
N ILE A 87 -9.38 -30.80 -15.64
CA ILE A 87 -9.66 -31.04 -17.05
C ILE A 87 -11.11 -30.63 -17.31
N GLY A 88 -11.37 -30.00 -18.46
CA GLY A 88 -12.67 -29.49 -18.86
C GLY A 88 -12.85 -28.01 -18.53
N ASN A 89 -13.18 -27.22 -19.54
CA ASN A 89 -13.43 -25.79 -19.45
C ASN A 89 -14.34 -25.34 -20.62
N PRO A 90 -14.72 -24.04 -20.72
CA PRO A 90 -15.58 -23.57 -21.81
C PRO A 90 -15.05 -23.79 -23.22
N ASP A 91 -13.74 -24.00 -23.40
CA ASP A 91 -13.11 -24.25 -24.70
C ASP A 91 -13.16 -25.75 -25.10
N GLY A 92 -13.41 -26.66 -24.15
CA GLY A 92 -13.47 -28.10 -24.39
C GLY A 92 -13.49 -28.94 -23.12
N SER A 93 -14.20 -30.06 -23.14
CA SER A 93 -14.40 -30.95 -21.98
C SER A 93 -13.16 -31.79 -21.62
N ASP A 94 -12.23 -31.95 -22.54
CA ASP A 94 -10.99 -32.72 -22.41
C ASP A 94 -9.73 -31.84 -22.26
N LEU A 95 -9.88 -30.51 -22.27
CA LEU A 95 -8.75 -29.59 -22.20
C LEU A 95 -8.23 -29.39 -20.76
N PRO A 96 -6.90 -29.40 -20.54
CA PRO A 96 -6.32 -29.24 -19.21
C PRO A 96 -6.27 -27.78 -18.74
N ASN A 97 -6.59 -27.57 -17.46
CA ASN A 97 -6.61 -26.24 -16.84
C ASN A 97 -5.34 -25.86 -16.07
N LYS A 98 -4.28 -26.68 -16.14
CA LYS A 98 -3.04 -26.47 -15.38
C LYS A 98 -2.48 -25.07 -15.49
N LYS A 99 -2.52 -24.48 -16.70
CA LYS A 99 -2.02 -23.11 -16.93
C LYS A 99 -2.79 -22.03 -16.18
N TYR A 100 -4.03 -22.30 -15.75
CA TYR A 100 -4.89 -21.37 -15.05
C TYR A 100 -4.79 -21.50 -13.53
N TYR A 101 -4.79 -22.73 -12.99
CA TYR A 101 -4.76 -22.96 -11.54
C TYR A 101 -3.35 -23.01 -10.94
N ASP A 102 -2.29 -23.05 -11.76
CA ASP A 102 -0.91 -23.03 -11.29
C ASP A 102 -0.69 -21.85 -10.30
N PRO A 103 -0.27 -22.11 -9.05
CA PRO A 103 -0.10 -21.06 -8.04
C PRO A 103 0.73 -19.88 -8.49
N ARG A 104 1.77 -20.14 -9.31
CA ARG A 104 2.64 -19.09 -9.84
C ARG A 104 1.89 -18.10 -10.71
N LYS A 105 0.80 -18.53 -11.35
CA LYS A 105 -0.01 -17.68 -12.22
C LYS A 105 -0.80 -16.67 -11.40
N TRP A 106 -1.65 -17.13 -10.48
CA TRP A 106 -2.54 -16.23 -9.74
C TRP A 106 -1.84 -15.50 -8.59
N MET A 107 -0.82 -16.08 -7.96
CA MET A 107 0.03 -15.36 -7.01
C MET A 107 0.70 -14.16 -7.67
N ARG A 108 1.12 -14.30 -8.94
CA ARG A 108 1.72 -13.22 -9.70
C ARG A 108 0.77 -12.04 -9.90
N PHE A 109 -0.52 -12.30 -10.18
CA PHE A 109 -1.51 -11.22 -10.26
C PHE A 109 -1.69 -10.50 -8.92
N GLY A 110 -1.62 -11.22 -7.80
CA GLY A 110 -1.55 -10.63 -6.46
C GLY A 110 -0.34 -9.71 -6.29
N GLU A 111 0.86 -10.18 -6.63
CA GLU A 111 2.10 -9.39 -6.57
C GLU A 111 2.06 -8.15 -7.48
N GLU A 112 1.49 -8.25 -8.68
CA GLU A 112 1.40 -7.13 -9.62
C GLU A 112 0.46 -6.03 -9.14
N SER A 113 -0.70 -6.42 -8.60
CA SER A 113 -1.60 -5.49 -7.94
C SER A 113 -0.96 -4.86 -6.70
N PHE A 114 -0.27 -5.65 -5.87
CA PHE A 114 0.49 -5.17 -4.71
C PHE A 114 1.57 -4.16 -5.12
N LYS A 115 2.41 -4.49 -6.11
CA LYS A 115 3.46 -3.59 -6.62
C LYS A 115 2.87 -2.29 -7.14
N THR A 116 1.73 -2.35 -7.83
CA THR A 116 1.04 -1.15 -8.32
C THR A 116 0.63 -0.23 -7.17
N ARG A 117 0.04 -0.79 -6.10
CA ARG A 117 -0.31 -0.02 -4.90
C ARG A 117 0.91 0.52 -4.16
N LEU A 118 1.99 -0.27 -4.09
CA LEU A 118 3.24 0.12 -3.44
C LEU A 118 3.95 1.25 -4.19
N LYS A 119 4.01 1.20 -5.53
CA LYS A 119 4.53 2.31 -6.35
C LYS A 119 3.80 3.62 -6.09
N LYS A 120 2.47 3.57 -5.95
CA LYS A 120 1.69 4.76 -5.55
C LYS A 120 2.14 5.28 -4.18
N ALA A 121 2.34 4.40 -3.20
CA ALA A 121 2.83 4.81 -1.89
C ALA A 121 4.22 5.48 -1.94
N PHE A 122 5.16 4.97 -2.76
CA PHE A 122 6.45 5.61 -2.97
C PHE A 122 6.30 7.02 -3.58
N ALA A 123 5.42 7.18 -4.56
CA ALA A 123 5.13 8.49 -5.15
C ALA A 123 4.49 9.46 -4.13
N ASP A 124 3.51 9.00 -3.33
CA ASP A 124 2.87 9.79 -2.27
C ASP A 124 3.89 10.25 -1.21
N LEU A 125 4.96 9.47 -1.01
CA LEU A 125 6.06 9.73 -0.07
C LEU A 125 7.23 10.55 -0.66
N ASN A 126 7.11 11.05 -1.90
CA ASN A 126 8.21 11.70 -2.64
C ASN A 126 9.50 10.84 -2.70
N CYS A 127 9.36 9.52 -2.74
CA CYS A 127 10.46 8.56 -2.69
C CYS A 127 10.59 7.81 -4.03
N VAL A 128 10.86 8.56 -5.11
CA VAL A 128 11.03 8.05 -6.47
C VAL A 128 12.34 8.60 -7.04
N ASP A 129 13.18 7.72 -7.60
CA ASP A 129 14.48 8.05 -8.21
C ASP A 129 15.46 8.77 -7.25
N VAL A 130 15.56 8.25 -6.02
CA VAL A 130 16.40 8.80 -4.92
C VAL A 130 17.53 7.87 -4.47
N LEU A 131 18.04 7.03 -5.38
CA LEU A 131 19.12 6.06 -5.12
C LEU A 131 20.51 6.61 -5.46
#